data_AF-A0AA95S2W0-F1
#
_entry.id   AF-A0AA95S2W0-F1
#
_cell.length_a   1.000
_cell.length_b   1.000
_cell.length_c   1.000
_cell.angle_alpha   90.00
_cell.angle_beta   90.00
_cell.angle_gamma   90.00
#
_symmetry.space_group_name_H-M   'P 1'
#
loop_
_entity.id
_entity.type
_entity.pdbx_description
1 polymer ?
#
loop_
_entity_poly.entity_id
_entity_poly.type
_entity_poly.pdbx_seq_one_letter_code
_entity_poly.pdbx_strand_id
1 'polypeptide(L)'
;MDDSKYKVPIRNLFCILCYANEIPELVRAINSADKDLPNLIVIAKLFIQEADQIIKRDLYKSYRSIEEETSQLRGKVLFNPSMQQIMNTKSYLTCEIDEFDENNLLNQLLKTTLLNLIGISQLPQKLKINIRSLLYRLSKVETIKIQRKHFISVLLNRNNFYYRTMLLLARLIYELQNVSEQDGEINLFEILNDEKKMQKIFEKFILNFYKYEQIAFQSRVEKLKWNLGIGNQNLVPEMNTDISLFSKDQKQKIIIDAKYYSKTLIDYFDVRKIRSSHLYQLYSYLNHSHDTISTRGILVYPTNGTSIDETYSLPIQVGNKIIDTTIRIYTINLNQDWGKIREQMLGLLDNKI
;
A
#
# COMPACT_ATOMS: atom_id res chain seq x y z
N MET A 1 -14.02 25.35 -6.59
CA MET A 1 -12.59 25.09 -6.33
C MET A 1 -12.49 24.68 -4.88
N ASP A 2 -12.33 23.38 -4.63
CA ASP A 2 -12.38 22.79 -3.29
C ASP A 2 -10.93 22.69 -2.77
N ASP A 3 -10.46 23.76 -2.13
CA ASP A 3 -9.11 23.88 -1.54
C ASP A 3 -8.91 22.99 -0.29
N SER A 4 -9.83 22.06 -0.01
CA SER A 4 -9.80 21.19 1.17
C SER A 4 -9.00 19.89 0.99
N LYS A 5 -8.35 19.69 -0.16
CA LYS A 5 -7.65 18.43 -0.46
C LYS A 5 -6.30 18.33 0.26
N TYR A 6 -6.10 17.18 0.88
CA TYR A 6 -4.91 16.86 1.65
C TYR A 6 -3.68 16.73 0.72
N LYS A 7 -2.73 17.69 0.77
CA LYS A 7 -1.52 17.75 -0.08
C LYS A 7 -0.38 16.96 0.55
N VAL A 8 -0.18 15.72 0.12
CA VAL A 8 1.02 14.93 0.44
C VAL A 8 1.98 14.98 -0.74
N PRO A 9 3.24 15.40 -0.56
CA PRO A 9 4.26 15.29 -1.60
C PRO A 9 4.36 13.86 -2.12
N ILE A 10 4.54 13.68 -3.43
CA ILE A 10 4.66 12.35 -4.05
C ILE A 10 5.73 11.51 -3.34
N ARG A 11 6.84 12.15 -2.93
CA ARG A 11 7.92 11.52 -2.15
C ARG A 11 7.41 10.83 -0.89
N ASN A 12 6.60 11.54 -0.11
CA ASN A 12 6.12 11.04 1.17
C ASN A 12 5.03 9.99 0.96
N LEU A 13 4.18 10.17 -0.06
CA LEU A 13 3.21 9.15 -0.43
C LEU A 13 3.90 7.85 -0.88
N PHE A 14 4.99 7.94 -1.64
CA PHE A 14 5.84 6.79 -1.97
C PHE A 14 6.33 6.09 -0.70
N CYS A 15 6.86 6.84 0.26
CA CYS A 15 7.39 6.26 1.49
C CYS A 15 6.29 5.58 2.31
N ILE A 16 5.13 6.22 2.46
CA ILE A 16 3.93 5.65 3.10
C ILE A 16 3.54 4.34 2.43
N LEU A 17 3.50 4.30 1.09
CA LEU A 17 3.18 3.09 0.33
C LEU A 17 4.22 1.98 0.53
N CYS A 18 5.51 2.30 0.59
CA CYS A 18 6.56 1.31 0.86
C CYS A 18 6.37 0.63 2.22
N TYR A 19 6.14 1.40 3.28
CA TYR A 19 5.85 0.83 4.60
C TYR A 19 4.52 0.06 4.59
N ALA A 20 3.46 0.61 3.99
CA ALA A 20 2.15 -0.07 3.91
C ALA A 20 2.20 -1.42 3.16
N ASN A 21 3.19 -1.61 2.28
CA ASN A 21 3.42 -2.85 1.53
C ASN A 21 4.56 -3.71 2.11
N GLU A 22 5.10 -3.39 3.29
CA GLU A 22 6.19 -4.12 3.96
C GLU A 22 7.50 -4.15 3.17
N ILE A 23 7.90 -3.00 2.61
CA ILE A 23 9.17 -2.85 1.86
C ILE A 23 9.90 -1.55 2.29
N PRO A 24 10.23 -1.38 3.59
CA PRO A 24 10.87 -0.18 4.11
C PRO A 24 12.31 0.04 3.59
N GLU A 25 12.96 -1.01 3.07
CA GLU A 25 14.30 -0.94 2.49
C GLU A 25 14.37 0.08 1.34
N LEU A 26 13.31 0.19 0.54
CA LEU A 26 13.22 1.15 -0.55
C LEU A 26 13.28 2.60 -0.04
N VAL A 27 12.65 2.87 1.10
CA VAL A 27 12.67 4.21 1.71
C VAL A 27 14.08 4.57 2.19
N ARG A 28 14.78 3.60 2.81
CA ARG A 28 16.18 3.76 3.23
C ARG A 28 17.12 4.00 2.04
N ALA A 29 16.89 3.31 0.93
CA ALA A 29 17.66 3.49 -0.30
C ALA A 29 17.42 4.86 -0.97
N ILE A 30 16.26 5.47 -0.78
CA ILE A 30 15.92 6.79 -1.34
C ILE A 30 16.42 7.93 -0.47
N ASN A 31 16.35 7.83 0.86
CA ASN A 31 16.77 8.91 1.75
C ASN A 31 18.28 9.21 1.73
N SER A 32 19.10 8.33 1.15
CA SER A 32 20.53 8.59 0.92
C SER A 32 20.82 9.36 -0.37
N ALA A 33 19.83 9.53 -1.25
CA ALA A 33 19.92 10.31 -2.48
C ALA A 33 19.16 11.64 -2.31
N ASP A 34 19.65 12.69 -2.97
CA ASP A 34 19.29 14.11 -2.81
C ASP A 34 17.81 14.47 -2.58
N LYS A 35 17.62 15.64 -1.94
CA LYS A 35 16.36 16.13 -1.36
C LYS A 35 15.21 16.40 -2.35
N ASP A 36 15.48 16.45 -3.66
CA ASP A 36 14.49 16.87 -4.66
C ASP A 36 13.86 15.68 -5.40
N LEU A 37 12.59 15.38 -5.05
CA LEU A 37 11.75 14.27 -5.55
C LEU A 37 12.36 12.87 -5.35
N PRO A 38 11.56 11.79 -5.21
CA PRO A 38 12.13 10.47 -5.44
C PRO A 38 12.48 10.43 -6.92
N ASN A 39 13.74 10.72 -7.25
CA ASN A 39 14.23 10.72 -8.62
C ASN A 39 13.70 9.46 -9.30
N LEU A 40 12.94 9.62 -10.39
CA LEU A 40 12.43 8.51 -11.20
C LEU A 40 13.54 7.50 -11.49
N ILE A 41 14.79 7.98 -11.57
CA ILE A 41 16.03 7.23 -11.67
C ILE A 41 16.26 6.24 -10.51
N VAL A 42 16.01 6.64 -9.25
CA VAL A 42 16.17 5.75 -8.08
C VAL A 42 15.12 4.65 -8.10
N ILE A 43 13.85 5.01 -8.36
CA ILE A 43 12.76 4.02 -8.50
C ILE A 43 13.05 3.09 -9.68
N ALA A 44 13.52 3.62 -10.80
CA ALA A 44 13.94 2.85 -11.96
C ALA A 44 15.09 1.89 -11.62
N LYS A 45 16.10 2.34 -10.87
CA LYS A 45 17.21 1.48 -10.43
C LYS A 45 16.71 0.32 -9.57
N LEU A 46 15.83 0.58 -8.62
CA LEU A 46 15.22 -0.45 -7.77
C LEU A 46 14.37 -1.41 -8.60
N PHE A 47 13.58 -0.88 -9.53
CA PHE A 47 12.78 -1.69 -10.45
C PHE A 47 13.63 -2.62 -11.31
N ILE A 48 14.76 -2.14 -11.83
CA ILE A 48 15.69 -2.94 -12.64
C ILE A 48 16.34 -4.04 -11.79
N GLN A 49 16.65 -3.76 -10.52
CA GLN A 49 17.18 -4.77 -9.59
C GLN A 49 16.13 -5.86 -9.29
N GLU A 50 14.88 -5.48 -9.05
CA GLU A 50 13.79 -6.44 -8.85
C GLU A 50 13.50 -7.26 -10.11
N ALA A 51 13.56 -6.63 -11.29
CA ALA A 51 13.42 -7.31 -12.57
C ALA A 51 14.51 -8.38 -12.77
N ASP A 52 15.76 -8.06 -12.42
CA ASP A 52 16.88 -9.01 -12.47
C ASP A 52 16.68 -10.18 -11.49
N GLN A 53 16.18 -9.92 -10.27
CA GLN A 53 15.86 -10.98 -9.31
C GLN A 53 14.74 -11.91 -9.80
N ILE A 54 13.67 -11.35 -10.38
CA ILE A 54 12.58 -12.12 -10.98
C ILE A 54 13.13 -13.01 -12.10
N ILE A 55 13.91 -12.45 -13.01
CA ILE A 55 14.47 -13.17 -14.15
C ILE A 55 15.44 -14.27 -13.70
N LYS A 56 16.20 -14.06 -12.61
CA LYS A 56 17.05 -15.10 -12.01
C LYS A 56 16.26 -16.24 -11.37
N ARG A 57 15.06 -15.95 -10.86
CA ARG A 57 14.14 -16.94 -10.26
C ARG A 57 13.32 -17.73 -11.29
N ASP A 58 13.36 -17.31 -12.56
CA ASP A 58 12.48 -17.71 -13.67
C ASP A 58 11.16 -16.93 -13.70
N LEU A 59 10.67 -16.68 -14.92
CA LEU A 59 9.44 -15.93 -15.15
C LEU A 59 8.24 -16.75 -14.72
N TYR A 60 7.25 -16.10 -14.10
CA TYR A 60 5.98 -16.76 -13.81
C TYR A 60 5.32 -17.19 -15.12
N LYS A 61 4.85 -18.45 -15.17
CA LYS A 61 4.12 -19.02 -16.30
C LYS A 61 2.67 -19.29 -15.88
N SER A 62 1.75 -19.09 -16.80
CA SER A 62 0.32 -19.33 -16.57
C SER A 62 -0.34 -19.89 -17.82
N TYR A 63 -1.45 -20.59 -17.64
CA TYR A 63 -2.29 -20.99 -18.77
C TYR A 63 -2.97 -19.75 -19.37
N ARG A 64 -2.86 -19.63 -20.69
CA ARG A 64 -3.57 -18.66 -21.50
C ARG A 64 -4.32 -19.41 -22.59
N SER A 65 -5.63 -19.20 -22.67
CA SER A 65 -6.43 -19.72 -23.77
C SER A 65 -6.22 -18.84 -25.00
N ILE A 66 -5.83 -19.48 -26.10
CA ILE A 66 -5.58 -18.85 -27.40
C ILE A 66 -6.52 -19.48 -28.40
N GLU A 67 -7.16 -18.65 -29.21
CA GLU A 67 -7.86 -19.10 -30.40
C GLU A 67 -6.87 -19.10 -31.56
N GLU A 68 -6.59 -20.27 -32.12
CA GLU A 68 -5.74 -20.42 -33.31
C GLU A 68 -6.46 -21.14 -34.44
N GLU A 69 -6.15 -20.75 -35.67
CA GLU A 69 -6.57 -21.48 -36.87
C GLU A 69 -5.53 -22.56 -37.18
N THR A 70 -5.91 -23.83 -37.04
CA THR A 70 -4.99 -24.96 -37.19
C THR A 70 -5.59 -26.07 -38.04
N SER A 71 -4.75 -26.72 -38.84
CA SER A 71 -5.09 -27.92 -39.61
C SER A 71 -4.97 -29.20 -38.77
N GLN A 72 -4.45 -29.10 -37.56
CA GLN A 72 -4.34 -30.21 -36.61
C GLN A 72 -5.30 -30.00 -35.45
N LEU A 73 -6.10 -31.02 -35.12
CA LEU A 73 -7.01 -30.96 -33.98
C LEU A 73 -6.21 -30.95 -32.67
N ARG A 74 -6.13 -29.78 -32.04
CA ARG A 74 -5.50 -29.57 -30.74
C ARG A 74 -6.39 -28.68 -29.90
N GLY A 75 -6.63 -29.07 -28.64
CA GLY A 75 -7.53 -28.34 -27.75
C GLY A 75 -9.01 -28.50 -28.10
N LYS A 76 -9.81 -27.47 -27.81
CA LYS A 76 -11.26 -27.47 -27.97
C LYS A 76 -11.66 -26.78 -29.26
N VAL A 77 -12.38 -27.46 -30.15
CA VAL A 77 -12.86 -26.88 -31.41
C VAL A 77 -13.95 -25.85 -31.13
N LEU A 78 -13.79 -24.64 -31.66
CA LEU A 78 -14.81 -23.61 -31.65
C LEU A 78 -15.66 -23.76 -32.91
N PHE A 79 -16.81 -24.43 -32.78
CA PHE A 79 -17.67 -24.77 -33.92
C PHE A 79 -18.22 -23.55 -34.67
N ASN A 80 -18.66 -22.51 -33.96
CA ASN A 80 -19.22 -21.31 -34.56
C ASN A 80 -18.26 -20.61 -35.52
N PRO A 81 -17.03 -20.23 -35.09
CA PRO A 81 -16.06 -19.64 -36.01
C PRO A 81 -15.67 -20.65 -37.09
N SER A 82 -15.41 -21.93 -36.75
CA SER A 82 -14.99 -22.99 -37.68
C SER A 82 -15.99 -23.30 -38.80
N MET A 83 -17.27 -23.00 -38.61
CA MET A 83 -18.32 -23.35 -39.57
C MET A 83 -18.10 -22.67 -40.93
N GLN A 84 -17.63 -21.43 -40.93
CA GLN A 84 -17.35 -20.71 -42.18
C GLN A 84 -16.17 -21.31 -42.94
N GLN A 85 -15.13 -21.79 -42.24
CA GLN A 85 -14.00 -22.47 -42.87
C GLN A 85 -14.44 -23.82 -43.47
N ILE A 86 -15.27 -24.58 -42.75
CA ILE A 86 -15.81 -25.86 -43.22
C ILE A 86 -16.68 -25.66 -44.47
N MET A 87 -17.59 -24.68 -44.46
CA MET A 87 -18.43 -24.36 -45.62
C MET A 87 -17.62 -23.94 -46.85
N ASN A 88 -16.49 -23.26 -46.63
CA ASN A 88 -15.57 -22.85 -47.69
C ASN A 88 -14.54 -23.93 -48.04
N THR A 89 -14.71 -25.18 -47.59
CA THR A 89 -13.83 -26.33 -47.86
C THR A 89 -12.36 -26.08 -47.48
N LYS A 90 -12.11 -25.23 -46.48
CA LYS A 90 -10.76 -24.97 -45.99
C LYS A 90 -10.33 -26.07 -45.02
N SER A 91 -9.07 -26.49 -45.09
CA SER A 91 -8.51 -27.59 -44.31
C SER A 91 -7.99 -27.17 -42.91
N TYR A 92 -8.59 -26.13 -42.32
CA TYR A 92 -8.22 -25.64 -40.99
C TYR A 92 -9.46 -25.25 -40.19
N LEU A 93 -9.37 -25.41 -38.87
CA LEU A 93 -10.43 -25.13 -37.89
C LEU A 93 -9.92 -24.12 -36.86
N THR A 94 -10.84 -23.33 -36.30
CA THR A 94 -10.52 -22.47 -35.16
C THR A 94 -10.64 -23.29 -33.88
N CYS A 95 -9.51 -23.48 -33.18
CA CYS A 95 -9.43 -24.22 -31.93
C CYS A 95 -9.00 -23.29 -30.78
N GLU A 96 -9.60 -23.48 -29.62
CA GLU A 96 -9.22 -22.88 -28.34
C GLU A 96 -8.22 -23.82 -27.65
N ILE A 97 -6.99 -23.35 -27.46
CA ILE A 97 -5.89 -24.11 -26.86
C ILE A 97 -5.37 -23.37 -25.65
N ASP A 98 -5.14 -24.10 -24.56
CA ASP A 98 -4.48 -23.57 -23.37
C ASP A 98 -2.97 -23.73 -23.51
N GLU A 99 -2.26 -22.63 -23.72
CA GLU A 99 -0.80 -22.59 -23.71
C GLU A 99 -0.27 -22.22 -22.33
N PHE A 100 0.71 -22.99 -21.85
CA PHE A 100 1.43 -22.70 -20.61
C PHE A 100 2.73 -21.96 -20.93
N ASP A 101 2.66 -20.63 -20.93
CA ASP A 101 3.76 -19.76 -21.37
C ASP A 101 4.05 -18.64 -20.36
N GLU A 102 5.09 -17.86 -20.66
CA GLU A 102 5.50 -16.67 -19.90
C GLU A 102 4.75 -15.39 -20.34
N ASN A 103 3.89 -15.44 -21.35
CA ASN A 103 3.18 -14.28 -21.89
C ASN A 103 1.90 -13.99 -21.10
N ASN A 104 2.08 -13.53 -19.85
CA ASN A 104 1.00 -13.11 -18.97
C ASN A 104 1.13 -11.65 -18.53
N LEU A 105 0.05 -11.10 -17.97
CA LEU A 105 -0.04 -9.69 -17.60
C LEU A 105 1.11 -9.22 -16.68
N LEU A 106 1.61 -10.07 -15.78
CA LEU A 106 2.73 -9.72 -14.90
C LEU A 106 4.00 -9.44 -15.69
N ASN A 107 4.33 -10.35 -16.62
CA ASN A 107 5.51 -10.24 -17.47
C ASN A 107 5.35 -9.15 -18.53
N GLN A 108 4.13 -8.95 -19.06
CA GLN A 108 3.83 -7.87 -19.99
C GLN A 108 4.01 -6.49 -19.32
N LEU A 109 3.56 -6.34 -18.07
CA LEU A 109 3.81 -5.13 -17.26
C LEU A 109 5.31 -4.93 -17.01
N LEU A 110 6.04 -5.99 -16.65
CA LEU A 110 7.49 -5.96 -16.46
C LEU A 110 8.22 -5.48 -17.72
N LYS A 111 7.97 -6.15 -18.86
CA LYS A 111 8.59 -5.83 -20.16
C LYS A 111 8.27 -4.41 -20.59
N THR A 112 7.01 -4.02 -20.52
CA THR A 112 6.59 -2.69 -20.96
C THR A 112 7.19 -1.59 -20.08
N THR A 113 7.23 -1.79 -18.75
CA THR A 113 7.84 -0.81 -17.84
C THR A 113 9.35 -0.67 -18.12
N LEU A 114 10.06 -1.78 -18.37
CA LEU A 114 11.47 -1.74 -18.77
C LEU A 114 11.69 -0.96 -20.08
N LEU A 115 10.81 -1.14 -21.07
CA LEU A 115 10.86 -0.38 -22.33
C LEU A 115 10.64 1.13 -22.09
N ASN A 116 9.65 1.49 -21.27
CA ASN A 116 9.38 2.89 -20.93
C ASN A 116 10.59 3.54 -20.24
N LEU A 117 11.32 2.80 -19.41
CA LEU A 117 12.52 3.31 -18.73
C LEU A 117 13.70 3.55 -19.67
N ILE A 118 13.86 2.74 -20.75
CA ILE A 118 14.91 2.96 -21.75
C ILE A 118 14.77 4.34 -22.41
N GLY A 119 13.54 4.80 -22.63
CA GLY A 119 13.23 6.08 -23.26
C GLY A 119 13.66 7.31 -22.44
N ILE A 120 13.91 7.15 -21.13
CA ILE A 120 14.29 8.27 -20.26
C ILE A 120 15.73 8.70 -20.56
N SER A 121 15.91 9.95 -20.98
CA SER A 121 17.23 10.52 -21.35
C SER A 121 18.20 10.54 -20.17
N GLN A 122 17.72 10.91 -18.99
CA GLN A 122 18.51 11.06 -17.75
C GLN A 122 18.96 9.73 -17.11
N LEU A 123 18.47 8.59 -17.60
CA LEU A 123 18.83 7.28 -17.02
C LEU A 123 20.29 6.90 -17.37
N PRO A 124 21.15 6.56 -16.37
CA PRO A 124 22.53 6.19 -16.60
C PRO A 124 22.72 5.07 -17.63
N GLN A 125 23.74 5.18 -18.47
CA GLN A 125 23.96 4.19 -19.54
C GLN A 125 24.14 2.75 -19.04
N LYS A 126 24.80 2.57 -17.90
CA LYS A 126 24.96 1.26 -17.26
C LYS A 126 23.61 0.58 -17.00
N LEU A 127 22.59 1.35 -16.60
CA LEU A 127 21.24 0.83 -16.37
C LEU A 127 20.55 0.49 -17.69
N LYS A 128 20.69 1.31 -18.74
CA LYS A 128 20.14 1.03 -20.07
C LYS A 128 20.70 -0.27 -20.67
N ILE A 129 22.00 -0.54 -20.50
CA ILE A 129 22.63 -1.80 -20.91
C ILE A 129 22.00 -2.98 -20.14
N ASN A 130 21.83 -2.85 -18.84
CA ASN A 130 21.18 -3.89 -18.03
C ASN A 130 19.75 -4.15 -18.51
N ILE A 131 18.95 -3.11 -18.75
CA ILE A 131 17.58 -3.27 -19.26
C ILE A 131 17.57 -4.03 -20.59
N ARG A 132 18.48 -3.73 -21.54
CA ARG A 132 18.57 -4.46 -22.82
C ARG A 132 18.82 -5.95 -22.61
N SER A 133 19.68 -6.31 -21.65
CA SER A 133 19.92 -7.72 -21.30
C SER A 133 18.67 -8.40 -20.73
N LEU A 134 17.94 -7.72 -19.84
CA LEU A 134 16.68 -8.23 -19.28
C LEU A 134 15.59 -8.38 -20.36
N LEU A 135 15.49 -7.42 -21.29
CA LEU A 135 14.52 -7.46 -22.40
C LEU A 135 14.78 -8.62 -23.37
N TYR A 136 16.03 -9.02 -23.59
CA TYR A 136 16.35 -10.20 -24.41
C TYR A 136 15.72 -11.48 -23.82
N ARG A 137 15.73 -11.60 -22.48
CA ARG A 137 15.12 -12.71 -21.76
C ARG A 137 13.58 -12.66 -21.74
N LEU A 138 13.00 -11.49 -22.00
CA LEU A 138 11.54 -11.27 -22.16
C LEU A 138 11.12 -11.27 -23.64
N SER A 139 11.89 -11.91 -24.53
CA SER A 139 11.64 -11.88 -25.97
C SER A 139 10.28 -12.48 -26.37
N LYS A 140 9.81 -13.53 -25.68
CA LYS A 140 8.52 -14.20 -25.95
C LYS A 140 7.32 -13.54 -25.29
N VAL A 141 7.54 -12.52 -24.47
CA VAL A 141 6.48 -11.79 -23.77
C VAL A 141 6.01 -10.63 -24.64
N GLU A 142 4.71 -10.45 -24.80
CA GLU A 142 4.17 -9.33 -25.59
C GLU A 142 4.23 -8.02 -24.80
N THR A 143 4.13 -6.89 -25.52
CA THR A 143 4.02 -5.56 -24.89
C THR A 143 2.58 -5.11 -24.88
N ILE A 144 2.18 -4.36 -23.87
CA ILE A 144 0.82 -3.82 -23.73
C ILE A 144 0.87 -2.31 -23.55
N LYS A 145 -0.21 -1.59 -23.89
CA LYS A 145 -0.35 -0.20 -23.47
C LYS A 145 -0.74 -0.18 -21.99
N ILE A 146 0.17 0.21 -21.09
CA ILE A 146 -0.12 0.22 -19.65
C ILE A 146 -1.30 1.17 -19.35
N GLN A 147 -2.23 0.70 -18.53
CA GLN A 147 -3.39 1.44 -18.05
C GLN A 147 -3.58 1.11 -16.57
N ARG A 148 -4.19 2.00 -15.79
CA ARG A 148 -4.46 1.77 -14.35
C ARG A 148 -5.17 0.46 -14.06
N LYS A 149 -6.12 0.06 -14.92
CA LYS A 149 -6.89 -1.19 -14.78
C LYS A 149 -6.01 -2.44 -14.72
N HIS A 150 -4.85 -2.43 -15.39
CA HIS A 150 -3.93 -3.57 -15.42
C HIS A 150 -3.32 -3.86 -14.04
N PHE A 151 -3.05 -2.83 -13.24
CA PHE A 151 -2.55 -3.03 -11.87
C PHE A 151 -3.62 -3.54 -10.90
N ILE A 152 -4.90 -3.31 -11.21
CA ILE A 152 -6.04 -3.74 -10.40
C ILE A 152 -6.44 -5.18 -10.73
N SER A 153 -6.35 -5.56 -12.01
CA SER A 153 -6.74 -6.89 -12.49
C SER A 153 -5.74 -7.99 -12.10
N VAL A 154 -4.52 -7.64 -11.69
CA VAL A 154 -3.52 -8.62 -11.28
C VAL A 154 -3.89 -9.22 -9.92
N LEU A 155 -4.07 -10.54 -9.90
CA LEU A 155 -4.25 -11.31 -8.67
C LEU A 155 -2.94 -12.00 -8.30
N LEU A 156 -2.41 -11.65 -7.13
CA LEU A 156 -1.24 -12.30 -6.56
C LEU A 156 -1.66 -13.54 -5.75
N ASN A 157 -1.02 -14.67 -6.03
CA ASN A 157 -1.13 -15.94 -5.33
C ASN A 157 0.24 -16.34 -4.78
N ARG A 158 0.31 -17.48 -4.07
CA ARG A 158 1.57 -17.96 -3.45
C ARG A 158 2.70 -18.16 -4.47
N ASN A 159 2.39 -18.47 -5.72
CA ASN A 159 3.36 -18.81 -6.76
C ASN A 159 3.94 -17.56 -7.45
N ASN A 160 3.21 -16.45 -7.51
CA ASN A 160 3.65 -15.21 -8.15
C ASN A 160 3.85 -14.05 -7.17
N PHE A 161 3.71 -14.28 -5.86
CA PHE A 161 3.83 -13.25 -4.82
C PHE A 161 5.15 -12.46 -4.88
N TYR A 162 6.23 -13.08 -5.38
CA TYR A 162 7.52 -12.42 -5.55
C TYR A 162 7.51 -11.28 -6.60
N TYR A 163 6.44 -11.15 -7.41
CA TYR A 163 6.21 -10.01 -8.30
C TYR A 163 5.68 -8.77 -7.57
N ARG A 164 5.29 -8.86 -6.30
CA ARG A 164 4.62 -7.78 -5.55
C ARG A 164 5.41 -6.47 -5.59
N THR A 165 6.72 -6.52 -5.31
CA THR A 165 7.60 -5.34 -5.31
C THR A 165 7.72 -4.74 -6.70
N MET A 166 7.92 -5.59 -7.72
CA MET A 166 7.97 -5.18 -9.12
C MET A 166 6.69 -4.45 -9.53
N LEU A 167 5.51 -4.98 -9.20
CA LEU A 167 4.23 -4.36 -9.52
C LEU A 167 4.05 -3.00 -8.85
N LEU A 168 4.45 -2.88 -7.58
CA LEU A 168 4.40 -1.62 -6.84
C LEU A 168 5.28 -0.56 -7.54
N LEU A 169 6.53 -0.93 -7.84
CA LEU A 169 7.49 -0.05 -8.51
C LEU A 169 7.05 0.31 -9.94
N ALA A 170 6.52 -0.64 -10.72
CA ALA A 170 5.97 -0.40 -12.06
C ALA A 170 4.80 0.58 -12.03
N ARG A 171 3.88 0.41 -11.07
CA ARG A 171 2.76 1.34 -10.88
C ARG A 171 3.25 2.75 -10.56
N LEU A 172 4.26 2.86 -9.70
CA LEU A 172 4.83 4.16 -9.31
C LEU A 172 5.54 4.84 -10.48
N ILE A 173 6.33 4.09 -11.26
CA ILE A 173 6.95 4.61 -12.49
C ILE A 173 5.88 5.10 -13.46
N TYR A 174 4.81 4.32 -13.67
CA TYR A 174 3.71 4.70 -14.55
C TYR A 174 3.04 6.00 -14.09
N GLU A 175 2.71 6.14 -12.80
CA GLU A 175 2.09 7.37 -12.30
C GLU A 175 3.04 8.57 -12.38
N LEU A 176 4.35 8.39 -12.10
CA LEU A 176 5.34 9.48 -12.19
C LEU A 176 5.59 9.95 -13.63
N GLN A 177 5.60 9.05 -14.61
CA GLN A 177 5.78 9.40 -16.03
C GLN A 177 4.59 10.21 -16.56
N ASN A 178 3.37 9.80 -16.24
CA ASN A 178 2.16 10.53 -16.64
C ASN A 178 2.06 11.93 -16.00
N VAL A 179 2.76 12.20 -14.89
CA VAL A 179 2.83 13.53 -14.26
C VAL A 179 3.70 14.51 -15.04
N SER A 180 4.69 14.01 -15.79
CA SER A 180 5.62 14.89 -16.54
C SER A 180 5.08 15.43 -17.86
N GLU A 181 3.94 14.91 -18.34
CA GLU A 181 3.37 15.24 -19.66
C GLU A 181 2.21 16.26 -19.61
N GLN A 182 1.70 16.61 -18.43
CA GLN A 182 0.59 17.57 -18.27
C GLN A 182 0.91 18.59 -17.18
N ASP A 183 0.86 19.87 -17.53
CA ASP A 183 0.83 20.97 -16.56
C ASP A 183 -0.31 20.74 -15.56
N GLY A 184 0.05 20.63 -14.27
CA GLY A 184 -0.87 20.83 -13.15
C GLY A 184 -1.66 19.58 -12.70
N GLU A 185 -1.39 19.20 -11.45
CA GLU A 185 -2.18 18.28 -10.61
C GLU A 185 -2.15 16.79 -10.98
N ILE A 186 -1.19 16.11 -10.34
CA ILE A 186 -1.05 14.67 -10.18
C ILE A 186 -2.39 13.93 -9.99
N ASN A 187 -2.58 12.81 -10.70
CA ASN A 187 -3.68 11.84 -10.48
C ASN A 187 -3.29 10.63 -9.60
N LEU A 188 -2.16 10.67 -8.88
CA LEU A 188 -1.93 9.88 -7.66
C LEU A 188 -3.00 10.21 -6.59
N PHE A 189 -3.66 11.37 -6.76
CA PHE A 189 -4.84 11.77 -6.01
C PHE A 189 -6.05 10.86 -6.20
N GLU A 190 -6.21 10.02 -7.23
CA GLU A 190 -7.35 9.09 -7.25
C GLU A 190 -7.28 8.03 -6.14
N ILE A 191 -6.07 7.65 -5.71
CA ILE A 191 -5.89 6.84 -4.49
C ILE A 191 -6.19 7.69 -3.26
N LEU A 192 -5.77 8.97 -3.25
CA LEU A 192 -6.06 9.93 -2.17
C LEU A 192 -7.54 10.35 -2.06
N ASN A 193 -8.28 10.30 -3.16
CA ASN A 193 -9.68 10.73 -3.30
C ASN A 193 -10.64 9.66 -2.77
N ASP A 194 -10.16 8.43 -2.61
CA ASP A 194 -10.88 7.38 -1.89
C ASP A 194 -10.40 7.37 -0.43
N GLU A 195 -11.05 8.19 0.40
CA GLU A 195 -10.75 8.29 1.83
C GLU A 195 -10.70 6.91 2.51
N LYS A 196 -11.54 5.96 2.09
CA LYS A 196 -11.55 4.59 2.65
C LYS A 196 -10.31 3.79 2.28
N LYS A 197 -9.78 3.95 1.06
CA LYS A 197 -8.53 3.30 0.67
C LYS A 197 -7.34 3.94 1.37
N MET A 198 -7.30 5.27 1.46
CA MET A 198 -6.22 5.96 2.17
C MET A 198 -6.21 5.66 3.65
N GLN A 199 -7.39 5.58 4.27
CA GLN A 199 -7.53 5.14 5.66
C GLN A 199 -6.78 3.82 5.90
N LYS A 200 -7.04 2.80 5.09
CA LYS A 200 -6.36 1.50 5.20
C LYS A 200 -4.86 1.57 4.92
N ILE A 201 -4.44 2.41 3.97
CA ILE A 201 -3.02 2.61 3.65
C ILE A 201 -2.31 3.27 4.85
N PHE A 202 -2.96 4.27 5.47
CA PHE A 202 -2.43 5.00 6.61
C PHE A 202 -2.32 4.10 7.84
N GLU A 203 -3.35 3.32 8.16
CA GLU A 203 -3.31 2.30 9.22
C GLU A 203 -2.13 1.33 9.03
N LYS A 204 -2.00 0.74 7.83
CA LYS A 204 -0.90 -0.17 7.49
C LYS A 204 0.46 0.49 7.53
N PHE A 205 0.54 1.75 7.09
CA PHE A 205 1.77 2.54 7.16
C PHE A 205 2.23 2.66 8.61
N ILE A 206 1.37 3.09 9.53
CA ILE A 206 1.73 3.28 10.94
C ILE A 206 2.10 1.94 11.59
N LEU A 207 1.30 0.89 11.33
CA LEU A 207 1.55 -0.46 11.83
C LEU A 207 2.96 -0.94 11.45
N ASN A 208 3.28 -0.85 10.16
CA ASN A 208 4.55 -1.35 9.62
C ASN A 208 5.71 -0.40 9.94
N PHE A 209 5.48 0.91 10.02
CA PHE A 209 6.50 1.86 10.46
C PHE A 209 7.05 1.45 11.83
N TYR A 210 6.19 1.25 12.84
CA TYR A 210 6.67 0.82 14.16
C TYR A 210 7.20 -0.61 14.17
N LYS A 211 6.75 -1.49 13.28
CA LYS A 211 7.31 -2.84 13.12
C LYS A 211 8.79 -2.80 12.69
N TYR A 212 9.19 -1.82 11.88
CA TYR A 212 10.52 -1.78 11.26
C TYR A 212 11.48 -0.72 11.83
N GLU A 213 10.97 0.38 12.38
CA GLU A 213 11.79 1.52 12.81
C GLU A 213 12.21 1.49 14.29
N GLN A 214 11.63 0.59 15.08
CA GLN A 214 11.92 0.45 16.50
C GLN A 214 11.80 -1.01 16.95
N ILE A 215 12.44 -1.34 18.08
CA ILE A 215 12.46 -2.71 18.65
C ILE A 215 11.89 -2.82 20.06
N ALA A 216 11.52 -1.69 20.69
CA ALA A 216 11.02 -1.63 22.06
C ALA A 216 9.62 -2.25 22.20
N PHE A 217 8.79 -2.09 21.16
CA PHE A 217 7.44 -2.60 21.11
C PHE A 217 7.24 -3.59 19.96
N GLN A 218 6.46 -4.63 20.21
CA GLN A 218 5.90 -5.49 19.17
C GLN A 218 4.65 -4.83 18.59
N SER A 219 4.68 -4.50 17.30
CA SER A 219 3.56 -3.92 16.55
C SER A 219 2.68 -5.00 15.93
N ARG A 220 1.38 -4.99 16.21
CA ARG A 220 0.39 -5.90 15.62
C ARG A 220 -1.03 -5.32 15.63
N VAL A 221 -1.88 -5.83 14.75
CA VAL A 221 -3.34 -5.70 14.87
C VAL A 221 -3.80 -6.63 15.97
N GLU A 222 -4.73 -6.18 16.80
CA GLU A 222 -5.30 -6.96 17.88
C GLU A 222 -6.83 -7.00 17.80
N LYS A 223 -7.38 -8.20 17.98
CA LYS A 223 -8.80 -8.44 18.17
C LYS A 223 -9.12 -8.52 19.67
N LEU A 224 -9.73 -7.46 20.19
CA LEU A 224 -10.16 -7.39 21.58
C LEU A 224 -11.50 -8.14 21.75
N LYS A 225 -11.71 -8.72 22.94
CA LYS A 225 -12.96 -9.36 23.29
C LYS A 225 -13.85 -8.39 24.04
N TRP A 226 -15.12 -8.35 23.67
CA TRP A 226 -16.13 -7.63 24.44
C TRP A 226 -16.30 -8.27 25.81
N ASN A 227 -16.31 -7.43 26.84
CA ASN A 227 -16.64 -7.84 28.20
C ASN A 227 -18.12 -7.53 28.45
N LEU A 228 -18.97 -8.13 27.63
CA LEU A 228 -20.42 -8.03 27.74
C LEU A 228 -20.92 -9.20 28.59
N GLY A 229 -21.94 -8.94 29.41
CA GLY A 229 -22.62 -9.96 30.20
C GLY A 229 -23.46 -10.93 29.35
N ILE A 230 -24.67 -11.21 29.80
CA ILE A 230 -25.56 -12.19 29.15
C ILE A 230 -26.05 -11.64 27.80
N GLY A 231 -25.86 -12.41 26.72
CA GLY A 231 -26.34 -12.06 25.38
C GLY A 231 -25.67 -12.91 24.28
N ASN A 232 -26.20 -12.81 23.06
CA ASN A 232 -25.60 -13.48 21.90
C ASN A 232 -24.40 -12.68 21.39
N GLN A 233 -23.19 -13.13 21.71
CA GLN A 233 -21.94 -12.46 21.32
C GLN A 233 -21.73 -12.39 19.80
N ASN A 234 -22.39 -13.26 19.01
CA ASN A 234 -22.28 -13.24 17.54
C ASN A 234 -22.97 -12.02 16.90
N LEU A 235 -23.83 -11.31 17.63
CA LEU A 235 -24.50 -10.10 17.13
C LEU A 235 -23.69 -8.83 17.39
N VAL A 236 -22.61 -8.93 18.16
CA VAL A 236 -21.79 -7.78 18.57
C VAL A 236 -20.66 -7.59 17.54
N PRO A 237 -20.40 -6.36 17.06
CA PRO A 237 -19.32 -6.11 16.11
C PRO A 237 -17.97 -6.52 16.67
N GLU A 238 -17.01 -6.94 15.85
CA GLU A 238 -15.68 -7.26 16.34
C GLU A 238 -14.88 -5.98 16.71
N MET A 239 -14.20 -5.98 17.86
CA MET A 239 -13.26 -4.92 18.22
C MET A 239 -11.87 -5.22 17.65
N ASN A 240 -11.55 -4.61 16.52
CA ASN A 240 -10.24 -4.73 15.90
C ASN A 240 -9.52 -3.38 16.02
N THR A 241 -8.40 -3.36 16.73
CA THR A 241 -7.55 -2.17 16.83
C THR A 241 -6.82 -1.94 15.51
N ASP A 242 -6.59 -0.68 15.13
CA ASP A 242 -5.81 -0.36 13.94
C ASP A 242 -4.34 -0.77 14.16
N ILE A 243 -3.76 -0.34 15.29
CA ILE A 243 -2.40 -0.68 15.71
C ILE A 243 -2.38 -0.86 17.23
N SER A 244 -1.78 -1.96 17.69
CA SER A 244 -1.44 -2.19 19.09
C SER A 244 0.06 -2.45 19.24
N LEU A 245 0.70 -1.69 20.11
CA LEU A 245 2.12 -1.80 20.43
C LEU A 245 2.27 -2.38 21.84
N PHE A 246 2.93 -3.53 21.94
CA PHE A 246 3.17 -4.23 23.22
C PHE A 246 4.63 -4.12 23.60
N SER A 247 4.94 -3.71 24.83
CA SER A 247 6.33 -3.77 25.31
C SER A 247 6.84 -5.21 25.28
N LYS A 248 8.16 -5.41 25.21
CA LYS A 248 8.76 -6.76 25.18
C LYS A 248 8.35 -7.65 26.35
N ASP A 249 8.16 -7.06 27.53
CA ASP A 249 7.69 -7.74 28.74
C ASP A 249 6.16 -7.86 28.83
N GLN A 250 5.44 -7.36 27.82
CA GLN A 250 3.99 -7.32 27.70
C GLN A 250 3.26 -6.60 28.86
N LYS A 251 3.98 -5.77 29.63
CA LYS A 251 3.37 -5.01 30.75
C LYS A 251 2.75 -3.71 30.30
N GLN A 252 3.20 -3.14 29.19
CA GLN A 252 2.74 -1.88 28.65
C GLN A 252 2.14 -2.06 27.26
N LYS A 253 1.06 -1.34 27.00
CA LYS A 253 0.35 -1.36 25.73
C LYS A 253 0.00 0.05 25.28
N ILE A 254 0.18 0.28 23.99
CA ILE A 254 -0.25 1.52 23.34
C ILE A 254 -1.22 1.12 22.23
N ILE A 255 -2.46 1.58 22.35
CA ILE A 255 -3.47 1.40 21.30
C ILE A 255 -3.49 2.68 20.47
N ILE A 256 -3.17 2.57 19.18
CA ILE A 256 -3.18 3.70 18.26
C ILE A 256 -4.37 3.49 17.30
N ASP A 257 -5.25 4.48 17.27
CA ASP A 257 -6.38 4.55 16.35
C ASP A 257 -6.08 5.67 15.35
N ALA A 258 -5.90 5.29 14.09
CA ALA A 258 -5.40 6.16 13.03
C ALA A 258 -6.56 6.63 12.18
N LYS A 259 -6.62 7.92 11.82
CA LYS A 259 -7.73 8.46 11.03
C LYS A 259 -7.23 9.39 9.94
N TYR A 260 -7.53 9.06 8.70
CA TYR A 260 -7.19 9.82 7.51
C TYR A 260 -8.41 10.63 7.05
N TYR A 261 -8.46 11.91 7.44
CA TYR A 261 -9.49 12.85 7.01
C TYR A 261 -8.86 14.15 6.52
N SER A 262 -9.47 14.75 5.49
CA SER A 262 -9.10 16.06 4.95
C SER A 262 -9.12 17.17 6.01
N LYS A 263 -10.09 17.13 6.93
CA LYS A 263 -10.19 18.01 8.10
C LYS A 263 -10.12 17.20 9.41
N THR A 264 -9.05 17.38 10.16
CA THR A 264 -8.84 16.77 11.49
C THR A 264 -9.88 17.24 12.52
N LEU A 265 -10.25 18.52 12.46
CA LEU A 265 -11.19 19.16 13.38
C LEU A 265 -12.49 19.51 12.64
N ILE A 266 -13.62 19.35 13.32
CA ILE A 266 -14.93 19.85 12.88
C ILE A 266 -15.14 21.21 13.54
N ASP A 267 -15.59 22.19 12.76
CA ASP A 267 -16.00 23.50 13.27
C ASP A 267 -17.40 23.36 13.91
N TYR A 268 -17.53 23.70 15.19
CA TYR A 268 -18.81 23.77 15.88
C TYR A 268 -18.88 25.10 16.66
N PHE A 269 -19.68 26.05 16.16
CA PHE A 269 -19.85 27.39 16.77
C PHE A 269 -18.50 28.02 17.18
N ASP A 270 -17.61 28.21 16.19
CA ASP A 270 -16.26 28.79 16.32
C ASP A 270 -15.24 28.01 17.17
N VAL A 271 -15.60 26.84 17.72
CA VAL A 271 -14.67 25.94 18.42
C VAL A 271 -14.36 24.72 17.56
N ARG A 272 -13.07 24.51 17.30
CA ARG A 272 -12.58 23.34 16.56
C ARG A 272 -12.49 22.13 17.48
N LYS A 273 -13.26 21.08 17.20
CA LYS A 273 -13.28 19.84 18.01
C LYS A 273 -12.91 18.61 17.18
N ILE A 274 -12.24 17.66 17.82
CA ILE A 274 -12.08 16.30 17.30
C ILE A 274 -13.45 15.62 17.15
N ARG A 275 -13.53 14.67 16.22
CA ARG A 275 -14.76 13.87 16.04
C ARG A 275 -14.95 12.95 17.24
N SER A 276 -16.09 13.08 17.91
CA SER A 276 -16.44 12.30 19.09
C SER A 276 -16.44 10.79 18.83
N SER A 277 -16.84 10.37 17.63
CA SER A 277 -16.84 8.94 17.24
C SER A 277 -15.47 8.27 17.37
N HIS A 278 -14.38 8.96 17.00
CA HIS A 278 -13.03 8.40 17.09
C HIS A 278 -12.58 8.28 18.56
N LEU A 279 -12.91 9.30 19.36
CA LEU A 279 -12.63 9.27 20.80
C LEU A 279 -13.38 8.13 21.49
N TYR A 280 -14.66 7.93 21.16
CA TYR A 280 -15.48 6.85 21.73
C TYR A 280 -14.99 5.47 21.29
N GLN A 281 -14.52 5.32 20.05
CA GLN A 281 -13.92 4.09 19.57
C GLN A 281 -12.65 3.75 20.38
N LEU A 282 -11.70 4.68 20.48
CA LEU A 282 -10.47 4.45 21.25
C LEU A 282 -10.77 4.21 22.74
N TYR A 283 -11.68 4.97 23.33
CA TYR A 283 -12.12 4.77 24.71
C TYR A 283 -12.70 3.36 24.93
N SER A 284 -13.47 2.85 23.95
CA SER A 284 -14.00 1.48 24.01
C SER A 284 -12.87 0.46 24.01
N TYR A 285 -11.83 0.64 23.20
CA TYR A 285 -10.67 -0.23 23.18
C TYR A 285 -9.91 -0.23 24.51
N LEU A 286 -9.68 0.95 25.09
CA LEU A 286 -9.00 1.07 26.38
C LEU A 286 -9.76 0.36 27.50
N ASN A 287 -11.09 0.50 27.56
CA ASN A 287 -11.91 -0.20 28.56
C ASN A 287 -11.97 -1.72 28.37
N HIS A 288 -11.62 -2.25 27.20
CA HIS A 288 -11.63 -3.68 26.93
C HIS A 288 -10.23 -4.29 26.86
N SER A 289 -9.20 -3.49 27.18
CA SER A 289 -7.80 -3.88 27.18
C SER A 289 -7.36 -4.25 28.59
N HIS A 290 -7.64 -5.49 29.02
CA HIS A 290 -7.39 -5.98 30.38
C HIS A 290 -6.12 -6.85 30.51
N ASP A 291 -5.36 -6.99 29.43
CA ASP A 291 -4.25 -7.92 29.31
C ASP A 291 -2.90 -7.35 29.79
N THR A 292 -2.84 -6.06 30.14
CA THR A 292 -1.59 -5.38 30.54
C THR A 292 -1.76 -4.51 31.78
N ILE A 293 -0.63 -4.16 32.40
CA ILE A 293 -0.60 -3.35 33.64
C ILE A 293 -0.89 -1.87 33.32
N SER A 294 -0.40 -1.40 32.19
CA SER A 294 -0.59 -0.02 31.74
C SER A 294 -0.95 -0.02 30.26
N THR A 295 -2.14 0.46 29.94
CA THR A 295 -2.56 0.73 28.57
C THR A 295 -2.75 2.22 28.43
N ARG A 296 -2.30 2.82 27.33
CA ARG A 296 -2.64 4.19 26.92
C ARG A 296 -3.10 4.24 25.46
N GLY A 297 -3.87 5.26 25.13
CA GLY A 297 -4.45 5.45 23.80
C GLY A 297 -3.81 6.61 23.05
N ILE A 298 -3.71 6.49 21.72
CA ILE A 298 -3.27 7.58 20.85
C ILE A 298 -4.23 7.68 19.65
N LEU A 299 -4.81 8.86 19.46
CA LEU A 299 -5.51 9.22 18.23
C LEU A 299 -4.53 9.94 17.31
N VAL A 300 -4.30 9.39 16.12
CA VAL A 300 -3.33 9.94 15.18
C VAL A 300 -3.98 10.37 13.88
N TYR A 301 -3.71 11.61 13.48
CA TYR A 301 -4.25 12.22 12.27
C TYR A 301 -3.12 12.76 11.38
N PRO A 302 -3.25 12.66 10.05
CA PRO A 302 -2.39 13.41 9.15
C PRO A 302 -2.87 14.89 9.15
N THR A 303 -1.96 15.87 9.16
CA THR A 303 -2.24 17.32 9.04
C THR A 303 -1.42 18.00 7.93
N ASN A 304 -1.88 19.14 7.39
CA ASN A 304 -1.12 19.99 6.45
C ASN A 304 -0.92 21.42 6.99
N GLY A 305 -0.87 21.59 8.30
CA GLY A 305 -0.54 22.89 8.89
C GLY A 305 -0.96 23.06 10.35
N THR A 306 -2.00 22.36 10.80
CA THR A 306 -2.44 22.42 12.20
C THR A 306 -1.74 21.33 13.00
N SER A 307 -0.77 21.69 13.82
CA SER A 307 -0.12 20.76 14.75
C SER A 307 -0.92 20.66 16.04
N ILE A 308 -1.27 19.45 16.44
CA ILE A 308 -1.92 19.11 17.71
C ILE A 308 -1.09 18.01 18.36
N ASP A 309 -0.74 18.21 19.62
CA ASP A 309 -0.06 17.24 20.47
C ASP A 309 -0.52 17.44 21.91
N GLU A 310 -1.71 16.93 22.21
CA GLU A 310 -2.40 17.14 23.49
C GLU A 310 -2.59 15.80 24.19
N THR A 311 -2.38 15.76 25.50
CA THR A 311 -2.57 14.55 26.31
C THR A 311 -3.61 14.80 27.39
N TYR A 312 -4.57 13.88 27.51
CA TYR A 312 -5.65 13.95 28.47
C TYR A 312 -5.62 12.72 29.36
N SER A 313 -5.67 12.92 30.67
CA SER A 313 -5.86 11.84 31.63
C SER A 313 -7.34 11.54 31.80
N LEU A 314 -7.68 10.26 31.89
CA LEU A 314 -9.04 9.80 32.16
C LEU A 314 -9.04 8.48 32.93
N PRO A 315 -10.08 8.25 33.75
CA PRO A 315 -10.30 6.95 34.36
C PRO A 315 -10.88 5.96 33.34
N ILE A 316 -10.35 4.74 33.33
CA ILE A 316 -10.95 3.59 32.62
C ILE A 316 -11.25 2.48 33.61
N GLN A 317 -12.27 1.68 33.29
CA GLN A 317 -12.61 0.51 34.07
C GLN A 317 -11.91 -0.71 33.47
N VAL A 318 -11.01 -1.31 34.26
CA VAL A 318 -10.30 -2.55 33.90
C VAL A 318 -10.77 -3.64 34.86
N GLY A 319 -11.74 -4.45 34.41
CA GLY A 319 -12.44 -5.39 35.27
C GLY A 319 -13.22 -4.66 36.38
N ASN A 320 -12.86 -4.91 37.64
CA ASN A 320 -13.47 -4.27 38.81
C ASN A 320 -12.67 -3.07 39.36
N LYS A 321 -11.57 -2.70 38.70
CA LYS A 321 -10.71 -1.59 39.14
C LYS A 321 -10.86 -0.39 38.22
N ILE A 322 -10.81 0.80 38.80
CA ILE A 322 -10.65 2.05 38.05
C ILE A 322 -9.15 2.36 38.01
N ILE A 323 -8.63 2.57 36.81
CA ILE A 323 -7.22 2.88 36.58
C ILE A 323 -7.16 4.16 35.74
N ASP A 324 -6.28 5.09 36.09
CA ASP A 324 -6.04 6.27 35.27
C ASP A 324 -5.16 5.89 34.07
N THR A 325 -5.61 6.33 32.89
CA THR A 325 -4.90 6.20 31.62
C THR A 325 -4.83 7.55 30.92
N THR A 326 -4.10 7.59 29.81
CA THR A 326 -3.99 8.79 28.97
C THR A 326 -4.47 8.51 27.56
N ILE A 327 -5.19 9.46 26.98
CA ILE A 327 -5.40 9.56 25.53
C ILE A 327 -4.58 10.74 25.01
N ARG A 328 -3.69 10.48 24.05
CA ARG A 328 -2.94 11.53 23.33
C ARG A 328 -3.57 11.76 21.96
N ILE A 329 -3.80 13.02 21.61
CA ILE A 329 -4.23 13.43 20.27
C ILE A 329 -3.01 14.00 19.57
N TYR A 330 -2.61 13.35 18.48
CA TYR A 330 -1.38 13.69 17.78
C TYR A 330 -1.62 13.87 16.29
N THR A 331 -1.10 14.94 15.71
CA THR A 331 -1.12 15.15 14.27
C THR A 331 0.27 15.03 13.65
N ILE A 332 0.38 14.33 12.52
CA ILE A 332 1.63 14.18 11.78
C ILE A 332 1.55 15.04 10.52
N ASN A 333 2.51 15.94 10.34
CA ASN A 333 2.57 16.72 9.11
C ASN A 333 3.20 15.88 8.00
N LEU A 334 2.39 15.45 7.02
CA LEU A 334 2.86 14.64 5.89
C LEU A 334 3.46 15.49 4.75
N ASN A 335 3.41 16.81 4.85
CA ASN A 335 3.92 17.76 3.86
C ASN A 335 5.30 18.36 4.23
N GLN A 336 6.15 17.58 4.90
CA GLN A 336 7.51 17.98 5.28
C GLN A 336 8.53 16.92 4.85
N ASP A 337 9.81 17.18 5.08
CA ASP A 337 10.86 16.19 4.79
C ASP A 337 10.64 14.88 5.57
N TRP A 338 10.91 13.74 4.91
CA TRP A 338 10.67 12.42 5.48
C TRP A 338 11.41 12.18 6.80
N GLY A 339 12.61 12.76 6.97
CA GLY A 339 13.35 12.68 8.23
C GLY A 339 12.57 13.26 9.41
N LYS A 340 11.91 14.41 9.21
CA LYS A 340 11.05 15.03 10.23
C LYS A 340 9.77 14.22 10.47
N ILE A 341 9.18 13.64 9.43
CA ILE A 341 8.04 12.72 9.57
C ILE A 341 8.43 11.53 10.44
N ARG A 342 9.60 10.95 10.19
CA ARG A 342 10.16 9.84 10.96
C ARG A 342 10.37 10.23 12.43
N GLU A 343 10.92 11.40 12.70
CA GLU A 343 11.10 11.92 14.06
C GLU A 343 9.76 12.13 14.78
N GLN A 344 8.76 12.74 14.12
CA GLN A 344 7.41 12.90 14.68
C GLN A 344 6.75 11.56 15.01
N MET A 345 6.87 10.59 14.10
CA MET A 345 6.37 9.24 14.33
C MET A 345 7.06 8.58 15.53
N LEU A 346 8.39 8.67 15.65
CA LEU A 346 9.07 8.10 16.82
C LEU A 346 8.67 8.81 18.13
N GLY A 347 8.54 10.14 18.10
CA GLY A 347 8.10 10.93 19.26
C GLY A 347 6.64 10.71 19.67
N LEU A 348 5.82 10.05 18.84
CA LEU A 348 4.48 9.60 19.22
C LEU A 348 4.53 8.60 20.38
N LEU A 349 5.62 7.83 20.48
CA LEU A 349 5.84 6.86 21.55
C LEU A 349 6.34 7.48 22.86
N ASP A 350 6.69 8.76 22.87
CA ASP A 350 7.14 9.41 24.11
C ASP A 350 6.00 9.47 25.12
N ASN A 351 6.34 9.29 26.41
CA ASN A 351 5.41 9.53 27.51
C ASN A 351 5.46 11.03 27.84
N LYS A 352 4.46 11.77 27.36
CA LYS A 352 4.16 13.10 27.89
C LYS A 352 3.19 12.92 29.05
N ILE A 353 3.67 13.10 30.27
CA ILE A 353 2.88 13.13 31.51
C ILE A 353 2.71 14.59 31.90
#